data_AF-A0A3N5I5U6-F1
#
_entry.id   AF-A0A3N5I5U6-F1
#
_cell.length_a   1.000
_cell.length_b   1.000
_cell.length_c   1.000
_cell.angle_alpha   90.00
_cell.angle_beta   90.00
_cell.angle_gamma   90.00
#
_symmetry.space_group_name_H-M   'P 1'
#
loop_
_entity.id
_entity.type
_entity.pdbx_description
1 polymer ?
#
loop_
_entity_poly.entity_id
_entity_poly.type
_entity_poly.pdbx_seq_one_letter_code
_entity_poly.pdbx_strand_id
1 'polypeptide(L)'
;MFKRRPNCRQANRDRAQTRPNSRRLQHERLERRELLAAEILAIRPDSAGLLQEGDVLNVAPREFNLYFNGGANLNETTINANTVRLVRSGGDGNFGDGNEVDVALGFVGL
;
A
#
# COMPACT_ATOMS: atom_id res chain seq x y z
N MET A 1 -90.12 1.81 3.14
CA MET A 1 -89.93 3.09 2.44
C MET A 1 -88.87 3.90 3.19
N PHE A 2 -87.66 3.99 2.64
CA PHE A 2 -86.50 4.63 3.26
C PHE A 2 -86.56 6.17 3.16
N LYS A 3 -86.24 6.89 4.24
CA LYS A 3 -85.89 8.32 4.21
C LYS A 3 -84.60 8.58 4.99
N ARG A 4 -83.60 9.05 4.24
CA ARG A 4 -82.28 9.55 4.66
C ARG A 4 -82.42 10.89 5.40
N ARG A 5 -81.51 11.18 6.35
CA ARG A 5 -81.02 12.52 6.73
C ARG A 5 -79.64 12.42 7.41
N PRO A 6 -78.78 13.46 7.32
CA PRO A 6 -77.47 13.32 6.70
C PRO A 6 -76.25 13.71 7.56
N ASN A 7 -75.10 13.14 7.16
CA ASN A 7 -73.81 13.78 6.91
C ASN A 7 -73.19 14.68 7.99
N CYS A 8 -72.40 14.09 8.89
CA CYS A 8 -71.37 14.80 9.66
C CYS A 8 -70.08 14.92 8.84
N ARG A 9 -70.00 16.05 8.13
CA ARG A 9 -68.82 16.93 7.94
C ARG A 9 -67.46 16.24 7.81
N GLN A 10 -67.03 16.18 6.55
CA GLN A 10 -65.63 16.16 6.13
C GLN A 10 -64.82 17.25 6.86
N ALA A 11 -63.96 16.84 7.79
CA ALA A 11 -62.81 17.61 8.18
C ALA A 11 -61.68 17.24 7.21
N ASN A 12 -61.66 17.95 6.09
CA ASN A 12 -60.52 18.01 5.20
C ASN A 12 -59.34 18.65 5.93
N ARG A 13 -58.16 18.05 5.81
CA ARG A 13 -56.88 18.73 5.58
C ARG A 13 -55.75 17.72 5.68
N ASP A 14 -55.38 17.22 4.51
CA ASP A 14 -54.00 17.21 4.03
C ASP A 14 -52.96 17.12 5.15
N ARG A 15 -52.74 15.90 5.64
CA ARG A 15 -51.49 15.61 6.35
C ARG A 15 -50.40 15.58 5.28
N ALA A 16 -49.90 16.78 5.02
CA ALA A 16 -48.85 17.09 4.08
C ALA A 16 -47.73 16.06 4.18
N GLN A 17 -47.45 15.48 3.02
CA GLN A 17 -46.25 14.73 2.72
C GLN A 17 -45.04 15.49 3.24
N THR A 18 -44.48 15.03 4.35
CA THR A 18 -43.10 15.40 4.70
C THR A 18 -42.38 14.10 4.98
N ARG A 19 -42.05 13.40 3.88
CA ARG A 19 -41.03 12.36 3.93
C ARG A 19 -39.73 13.08 4.26
N PRO A 20 -39.07 12.85 5.41
CA PRO A 20 -37.77 13.44 5.65
C PRO A 20 -36.79 12.75 4.70
N ASN A 21 -36.56 13.41 3.57
CA ASN A 21 -35.43 13.10 2.73
C ASN A 21 -34.18 13.70 3.38
N SER A 22 -33.03 13.11 3.06
CA SER A 22 -31.67 13.56 3.40
C SER A 22 -31.10 13.18 4.77
N ARG A 23 -30.85 11.89 4.96
CA ARG A 23 -29.53 11.45 5.47
C ARG A 23 -29.09 10.19 4.71
N ARG A 24 -28.73 10.36 3.44
CA ARG A 24 -27.94 9.35 2.74
C ARG A 24 -26.50 9.52 3.23
N LEU A 25 -26.01 8.56 3.99
CA LEU A 25 -24.59 8.39 4.21
C LEU A 25 -23.96 8.13 2.84
N GLN A 26 -23.30 9.14 2.28
CA GLN A 26 -22.46 8.95 1.10
C GLN A 26 -21.23 8.20 1.59
N HIS A 27 -21.29 6.87 1.56
CA HIS A 27 -20.12 6.04 1.78
C HIS A 27 -19.23 6.20 0.56
N GLU A 28 -18.27 7.10 0.61
CA GLU A 28 -17.19 7.10 -0.37
C GLU A 28 -16.39 5.81 -0.19
N ARG A 29 -16.41 4.95 -1.21
CA ARG A 29 -15.48 3.84 -1.30
C ARG A 29 -14.12 4.43 -1.63
N LEU A 30 -13.25 4.55 -0.64
CA LEU A 30 -11.85 4.81 -0.87
C LEU A 30 -11.32 3.66 -1.73
N GLU A 31 -10.93 3.96 -2.97
CA GLU A 31 -10.29 2.98 -3.83
C GLU A 31 -8.95 2.56 -3.21
N ARG A 32 -8.65 1.27 -3.29
CA ARG A 32 -7.36 0.76 -2.84
C ARG A 32 -6.30 1.38 -3.72
N ARG A 33 -5.49 2.26 -3.13
CA ARG A 33 -4.20 2.65 -3.71
C ARG A 33 -3.28 1.45 -3.55
N GLU A 34 -3.14 0.66 -4.59
CA GLU A 34 -2.06 -0.32 -4.66
C GLU A 34 -0.79 0.45 -5.06
N LEU A 35 0.24 0.35 -4.23
CA LEU A 35 1.56 0.86 -4.56
C LEU A 35 2.10 -0.04 -5.67
N LEU A 36 2.30 0.53 -6.85
CA LEU A 36 3.19 -0.06 -7.86
C LEU A 36 4.61 0.02 -7.29
N ALA A 37 4.96 -0.93 -6.43
CA ALA A 37 6.32 -1.09 -5.97
C ALA A 37 7.18 -1.42 -7.19
N ALA A 38 8.27 -0.69 -7.39
CA ALA A 38 9.24 -1.04 -8.42
C ALA A 38 9.76 -2.45 -8.10
N GLU A 39 9.53 -3.39 -9.01
CA GLU A 39 10.03 -4.75 -8.88
C GLU A 39 11.52 -4.78 -9.18
N ILE A 40 12.29 -5.37 -8.27
CA ILE A 40 13.71 -5.62 -8.47
C ILE A 40 13.82 -6.79 -9.45
N LEU A 41 14.43 -6.54 -10.61
CA LEU A 41 14.70 -7.56 -11.61
C LEU A 41 15.89 -8.44 -11.22
N ALA A 42 16.97 -7.80 -10.75
CA ALA A 42 18.20 -8.52 -10.42
C ALA A 42 19.10 -7.72 -9.48
N ILE A 43 19.99 -8.40 -8.77
CA ILE A 43 21.03 -7.80 -7.94
C ILE A 43 22.37 -8.37 -8.39
N ARG A 44 23.38 -7.51 -8.58
CA ARG A 44 24.72 -7.91 -8.98
C ARG A 44 25.80 -7.36 -8.05
N PRO A 45 26.57 -8.21 -7.37
CA PRO A 45 27.79 -7.81 -6.68
C PRO A 45 28.96 -7.57 -7.66
N ASP A 46 29.97 -6.83 -7.22
CA ASP A 46 31.20 -6.58 -7.98
C ASP A 46 32.05 -7.86 -8.20
N SER A 47 32.03 -8.77 -7.23
CA SER A 47 32.86 -9.98 -7.22
C SER A 47 32.22 -11.21 -7.88
N ALA A 48 30.98 -11.13 -8.38
CA ALA A 48 30.27 -12.29 -8.93
C ALA A 48 29.28 -11.95 -10.07
N GLY A 49 28.54 -12.97 -10.52
CA GLY A 49 27.44 -12.84 -11.48
C GLY A 49 26.17 -12.26 -10.83
N LEU A 50 25.05 -12.35 -11.54
CA LEU A 50 23.73 -12.02 -10.97
C LEU A 50 23.41 -12.98 -9.82
N LEU A 51 22.96 -12.44 -8.68
CA LEU A 51 22.54 -13.23 -7.54
C LEU A 51 21.21 -13.93 -7.84
N GLN A 52 21.16 -15.20 -7.49
CA GLN A 52 19.95 -16.01 -7.44
C GLN A 52 19.58 -16.31 -5.99
N GLU A 53 18.34 -16.74 -5.79
CA GLU A 53 17.88 -17.17 -4.48
C GLU A 53 18.72 -18.38 -4.00
N GLY A 54 19.24 -18.29 -2.78
CA GLY A 54 20.09 -19.33 -2.18
C GLY A 54 21.57 -19.25 -2.56
N ASP A 55 22.00 -18.27 -3.36
CA ASP A 55 23.42 -18.07 -3.65
C ASP A 55 24.20 -17.68 -2.39
N VAL A 56 25.36 -18.31 -2.22
CA VAL A 56 26.30 -18.02 -1.12
C VAL A 56 27.52 -17.29 -1.66
N LEU A 57 27.74 -16.08 -1.17
CA LEU A 57 28.91 -15.28 -1.49
C LEU A 57 30.05 -15.58 -0.51
N ASN A 58 31.15 -16.13 -1.03
CA ASN A 58 32.35 -16.46 -0.24
C ASN A 58 33.32 -15.29 -0.05
N VAL A 59 33.13 -14.22 -0.83
CA VAL A 59 33.91 -12.99 -0.75
C VAL A 59 32.94 -11.84 -0.54
N ALA A 60 33.23 -10.97 0.43
CA ALA A 60 32.41 -9.81 0.73
C ALA A 60 32.44 -8.83 -0.47
N PRO A 61 31.29 -8.54 -1.10
CA PRO A 61 31.22 -7.55 -2.16
C PRO A 61 31.49 -6.14 -1.65
N ARG A 62 32.01 -5.28 -2.52
CA ARG A 62 32.21 -3.85 -2.21
C ARG A 62 31.07 -2.98 -2.71
N GLU A 63 30.32 -3.47 -3.71
CA GLU A 63 29.22 -2.76 -4.35
C GLU A 63 28.11 -3.77 -4.70
N PHE A 64 26.86 -3.29 -4.65
CA PHE A 64 25.71 -4.00 -5.19
C PHE A 64 24.99 -3.10 -6.20
N ASN A 65 24.83 -3.60 -7.41
CA ASN A 65 24.03 -2.97 -8.45
C ASN A 65 22.64 -3.60 -8.48
N LEU A 66 21.62 -2.79 -8.24
CA LEU A 66 20.22 -3.21 -8.25
C LEU A 66 19.60 -2.82 -9.59
N TYR A 67 19.09 -3.81 -10.31
CA TYR A 67 18.40 -3.61 -11.58
C TYR A 67 16.90 -3.65 -11.34
N PHE A 68 16.19 -2.65 -11.86
CA PHE A 68 14.74 -2.52 -11.74
C PHE A 68 14.09 -2.66 -13.12
N ASN A 69 12.82 -3.09 -13.13
CA ASN A 69 12.08 -3.18 -14.38
C ASN A 69 11.92 -1.81 -15.06
N GLY A 70 12.00 -1.81 -16.40
CA GLY A 70 11.88 -0.60 -17.21
C GLY A 70 10.55 0.10 -16.94
N GLY A 71 10.60 1.37 -16.58
CA GLY A 71 9.42 2.14 -16.17
C GLY A 71 9.25 2.31 -14.66
N ALA A 72 10.17 1.76 -13.84
CA ALA A 72 10.29 2.16 -12.45
C ALA A 72 10.59 3.66 -12.38
N ASN A 73 9.60 4.47 -11.97
CA ASN A 73 9.72 5.91 -11.78
C ASN A 73 10.57 6.18 -10.52
N LEU A 74 11.86 5.84 -10.59
CA LEU A 74 12.79 6.02 -9.49
C LEU A 74 13.17 7.49 -9.40
N ASN A 75 12.93 8.06 -8.23
CA ASN A 75 13.40 9.40 -7.92
C ASN A 75 14.69 9.30 -7.10
N GLU A 76 15.81 9.72 -7.69
CA GLU A 76 17.13 9.71 -7.07
C GLU A 76 17.13 10.38 -5.69
N THR A 77 16.37 11.46 -5.50
CA THR A 77 16.35 12.19 -4.21
C THR A 77 15.72 11.38 -3.07
N THR A 78 15.03 10.29 -3.39
CA THR A 78 14.40 9.38 -2.41
C THR A 78 15.28 8.17 -2.09
N ILE A 79 16.35 7.96 -2.85
CA ILE A 79 17.27 6.83 -2.70
C ILE A 79 18.37 7.25 -1.72
N ASN A 80 18.35 6.65 -0.53
CA ASN A 80 19.30 6.92 0.54
C ASN A 80 19.43 5.71 1.47
N ALA A 81 20.30 5.80 2.48
CA ALA A 81 20.58 4.71 3.43
C ALA A 81 19.38 4.26 4.29
N ASN A 82 18.27 5.01 4.29
CA ASN A 82 17.05 4.62 5.00
C ASN A 82 16.07 3.87 4.09
N THR A 83 16.05 4.17 2.79
CA THR A 83 15.15 3.52 1.83
C THR A 83 15.77 2.25 1.23
N VAL A 84 17.08 2.23 1.03
CA VAL A 84 17.84 1.04 0.64
C VAL A 84 18.76 0.65 1.80
N ARG A 85 18.59 -0.57 2.30
CA ARG A 85 19.29 -1.05 3.50
C ARG A 85 19.91 -2.41 3.22
N LEU A 86 21.13 -2.60 3.68
CA LEU A 86 21.76 -3.91 3.74
C LEU A 86 21.65 -4.41 5.18
N VAL A 87 21.00 -5.54 5.38
CA VAL A 87 20.78 -6.13 6.69
C VAL A 87 21.47 -7.48 6.73
N ARG A 88 22.24 -7.74 7.78
CA ARG A 88 22.84 -9.05 8.02
C ARG A 88 22.12 -9.77 9.16
N SER A 89 22.06 -11.10 9.08
CA SER A 89 21.67 -11.93 10.22
C SER A 89 22.62 -11.66 11.39
N GLY A 90 22.11 -11.69 12.62
CA GLY A 90 22.86 -11.34 13.83
C GLY A 90 24.05 -12.24 14.18
N GLY A 91 24.48 -13.10 13.26
CA GLY A 91 25.55 -14.08 13.39
C GLY A 91 25.07 -15.54 13.43
N ASP A 92 23.76 -15.76 13.41
CA ASP A 92 23.09 -17.06 13.52
C ASP A 92 22.58 -17.61 12.19
N GLY A 93 22.54 -16.79 11.13
CA GLY A 93 22.05 -17.19 9.81
C GLY A 93 20.54 -17.04 9.64
N ASN A 94 19.82 -16.56 10.65
CA ASN A 94 18.37 -16.39 10.61
C ASN A 94 17.97 -14.92 10.44
N PHE A 95 16.76 -14.70 9.91
CA PHE A 95 16.14 -13.39 9.80
C PHE A 95 14.72 -13.45 10.39
N GLY A 96 14.29 -12.39 11.06
CA GLY A 96 12.99 -12.26 11.73
C GLY A 96 13.05 -12.46 13.25
N ASP A 97 14.23 -12.72 13.81
CA ASP A 97 14.41 -13.06 15.23
C ASP A 97 14.76 -11.82 16.08
N GLY A 98 14.97 -10.66 15.45
CA GLY A 98 15.17 -9.36 16.11
C GLY A 98 16.62 -9.06 16.48
N ASN A 99 17.56 -9.92 16.08
CA ASN A 99 18.99 -9.73 16.25
C ASN A 99 19.68 -9.19 14.99
N GLU A 100 18.91 -8.82 13.97
CA GLU A 100 19.44 -8.35 12.70
C GLU A 100 20.19 -7.04 12.87
N VAL A 101 21.26 -6.89 12.10
CA VAL A 101 22.12 -5.71 12.17
C VAL A 101 22.12 -5.00 10.83
N ASP A 102 21.82 -3.70 10.86
CA ASP A 102 21.96 -2.83 9.71
C ASP A 102 23.46 -2.62 9.40
N VAL A 103 23.83 -2.93 8.16
CA VAL A 103 25.18 -2.70 7.65
C VAL A 103 25.25 -1.28 7.09
N ALA A 104 26.17 -0.49 7.62
CA ALA A 104 26.37 0.89 7.17
C ALA A 104 26.84 0.92 5.70
N LEU A 105 26.07 1.59 4.84
CA LEU A 105 26.41 1.83 3.44
C LEU A 105 27.13 3.18 3.30
N GLY A 106 28.21 3.20 2.50
CA GLY A 106 28.97 4.43 2.27
C GLY A 106 28.28 5.38 1.29
N PHE A 107 27.84 4.86 0.14
CA PHE A 107 27.13 5.62 -0.88
C PHE A 107 25.92 4.82 -1.37
N VAL A 108 24.81 5.53 -1.61
CA VAL A 108 23.57 4.98 -2.14
C VAL A 108 23.00 6.04 -3.08
N GLY A 109 22.84 5.71 -4.37
CA GLY A 109 22.45 6.64 -5.42
C GLY A 109 22.28 5.94 -6.78
N LEU A 110 21.95 6.72 -7.81
CA LEU A 110 21.85 6.27 -9.21
C LEU A 110 23.09 6.67 -10.03
#